data_AF-A0A6A4KQ24-F1
#
_entry.id   AF-A0A6A4KQ24-F1
#
_cell.length_a   1.000
_cell.length_b   1.000
_cell.length_c   1.000
_cell.angle_alpha   90.00
_cell.angle_beta   90.00
_cell.angle_gamma   90.00
#
_symmetry.space_group_name_H-M   'P 1'
#
loop_
_entity.id
_entity.type
_entity.pdbx_description
1 polymer ?
#
loop_
_entity_poly.entity_id
_entity_poly.type
_entity_poly.pdbx_seq_one_letter_code
_entity_poly.pdbx_strand_id
1 'polypeptide(L)'
;HGVKQPKYPWTDGPEYITQCPIQPGAKFSQKIVLSTEEGTLWWHAHSDWSRATVHGAIVIHPEKDSGYPFPKPHAEVPIILGEWWKEDVEEVLNMLRRTGGDPNVSDALTINGQPGDLYPCSKSGLTHST
;
A
#
# COMPACT_ATOMS: atom_id res chain seq x y z
N HIS A 1 -3.88 -2.29 7.41
CA HIS A 1 -3.74 -1.06 8.19
C HIS A 1 -5.12 -0.57 8.60
N GLY A 2 -5.32 -0.20 9.87
CA GLY A 2 -6.58 0.39 10.35
C GLY A 2 -7.68 -0.60 10.77
N VAL A 3 -7.55 -1.90 10.45
CA VAL A 3 -8.40 -2.95 11.01
C VAL A 3 -7.96 -3.22 12.46
N LYS A 4 -8.90 -3.20 13.40
CA LYS A 4 -8.64 -3.37 14.85
C LYS A 4 -8.21 -4.79 15.24
N GLN A 5 -8.54 -5.80 14.42
CA GLN A 5 -8.21 -7.21 14.65
C GLN A 5 -8.52 -7.67 16.10
N PRO A 6 -9.77 -7.50 16.60
CA PRO A 6 -10.07 -7.66 18.02
C PRO A 6 -9.75 -9.08 18.50
N LYS A 7 -8.83 -9.16 19.47
CA LYS A 7 -8.34 -10.43 20.07
C LYS A 7 -7.69 -11.38 19.05
N TYR A 8 -7.27 -10.89 17.88
CA TYR A 8 -6.72 -11.73 16.82
C TYR A 8 -5.43 -11.14 16.19
N PRO A 9 -4.34 -11.00 16.97
CA PRO A 9 -3.11 -10.38 16.49
C PRO A 9 -2.32 -11.25 15.50
N TRP A 10 -2.59 -12.55 15.43
CA TRP A 10 -1.78 -13.55 14.73
C TRP A 10 -1.65 -13.35 13.22
N THR A 11 -2.53 -12.55 12.63
CA THR A 11 -2.57 -12.26 11.20
C THR A 11 -2.51 -10.76 10.93
N ASP A 12 -2.06 -9.97 11.92
CA ASP A 12 -1.95 -8.52 11.79
C ASP A 12 -0.85 -8.12 10.80
N GLY A 13 0.30 -8.81 10.83
CA GLY A 13 1.31 -8.72 9.78
C GLY A 13 2.66 -8.07 10.10
N PRO A 14 2.82 -7.17 11.10
CA PRO A 14 4.12 -6.55 11.36
C PRO A 14 5.22 -7.57 11.64
N GLU A 15 6.25 -7.55 10.79
CA GLU A 15 7.36 -8.49 10.80
C GLU A 15 8.11 -8.42 12.14
N TYR A 16 8.40 -9.59 12.70
CA TYR A 16 9.04 -9.79 14.02
C TYR A 16 8.28 -9.24 15.23
N ILE A 17 7.07 -8.70 15.05
CA ILE A 17 6.17 -8.30 16.14
C ILE A 17 5.06 -9.32 16.34
N THR A 18 4.31 -9.63 15.27
CA THR A 18 3.17 -10.57 15.33
C THR A 18 3.42 -11.87 14.58
N GLN A 19 4.40 -11.89 13.67
CA GLN A 19 4.78 -13.06 12.89
C GLN A 19 6.23 -12.98 12.40
N CYS A 20 6.83 -14.15 12.13
CA CYS A 20 8.03 -14.23 11.28
C CYS A 20 7.66 -13.96 9.81
N PRO A 21 8.63 -13.51 8.97
CA PRO A 21 8.39 -13.29 7.55
C PRO A 21 8.01 -14.57 6.80
N ILE A 22 7.09 -14.41 5.84
CA ILE A 22 6.69 -15.48 4.92
C ILE A 22 7.84 -15.66 3.92
N GLN A 23 8.52 -16.80 3.99
CA GLN A 23 9.68 -17.09 3.14
C GLN A 23 9.27 -17.27 1.66
N PRO A 24 10.19 -17.02 0.70
CA PRO A 24 9.95 -17.32 -0.71
C PRO A 24 9.45 -18.77 -0.91
N GLY A 25 8.37 -18.94 -1.66
CA GLY A 25 7.73 -20.24 -1.91
C GLY A 25 6.81 -20.73 -0.79
N ALA A 26 6.82 -20.11 0.39
CA ALA A 26 5.87 -20.40 1.46
C ALA A 26 4.51 -19.73 1.21
N LYS A 27 3.51 -20.13 1.99
CA LYS A 27 2.15 -19.58 1.94
C LYS A 27 1.65 -19.30 3.35
N PHE A 28 0.81 -18.29 3.47
CA PHE A 28 0.16 -17.90 4.71
C PHE A 28 -1.29 -17.52 4.42
N SER A 29 -2.19 -17.83 5.34
CA SER A 29 -3.59 -17.41 5.25
C SER A 29 -3.84 -16.29 6.25
N GLN A 30 -4.11 -15.09 5.74
CA GLN A 30 -4.45 -13.94 6.57
C GLN A 30 -5.95 -13.94 6.86
N LYS A 31 -6.32 -13.82 8.14
CA LYS A 31 -7.70 -13.55 8.56
C LYS A 31 -7.86 -12.06 8.85
N ILE A 32 -8.91 -11.46 8.30
CA ILE A 32 -9.28 -10.07 8.58
C ILE A 32 -10.58 -10.11 9.38
N VAL A 33 -10.51 -9.67 10.64
CA VAL A 33 -11.69 -9.55 11.51
C VAL A 33 -12.10 -8.08 11.56
N LEU A 34 -13.06 -7.72 10.70
CA LEU A 34 -13.72 -6.42 10.75
C LEU A 34 -14.62 -6.33 11.98
N SER A 35 -14.80 -5.12 12.49
CA SER A 35 -15.57 -4.85 13.70
C SER A 35 -16.48 -3.64 13.55
N THR A 36 -15.90 -2.44 13.46
CA THR A 36 -16.60 -1.14 13.48
C THR A 36 -16.08 -0.24 12.36
N GLU A 37 -15.18 -0.75 11.53
CA GLU A 37 -14.61 -0.07 10.40
C GLU A 37 -15.65 -0.01 9.28
N GLU A 38 -15.94 1.20 8.83
CA GLU A 38 -16.75 1.51 7.64
C GLU A 38 -16.03 2.66 6.91
N GLY A 39 -15.92 2.58 5.58
CA GLY A 39 -15.20 3.55 4.77
C GLY A 39 -13.93 2.99 4.12
N THR A 40 -12.90 3.82 3.98
CA THR A 40 -11.66 3.46 3.28
C THR A 40 -10.54 3.15 4.27
N LEU A 41 -10.03 1.94 4.20
CA LEU A 41 -8.76 1.51 4.79
C LEU A 41 -7.78 1.16 3.67
N TRP A 42 -6.64 0.58 4.03
CA TRP A 42 -5.66 0.09 3.08
C TRP A 42 -4.85 -1.07 3.66
N TRP A 43 -4.25 -1.86 2.79
CA TRP A 43 -3.28 -2.90 3.15
C TRP A 43 -1.92 -2.54 2.57
N HIS A 44 -0.87 -3.01 3.22
CA HIS A 44 0.50 -2.88 2.74
C HIS A 44 1.37 -3.98 3.35
N ALA A 45 2.45 -4.33 2.66
CA ALA A 45 3.51 -5.14 3.26
C ALA A 45 4.04 -4.47 4.52
N HIS A 46 4.37 -5.28 5.52
CA HIS A 46 4.85 -4.78 6.82
C HIS A 46 6.22 -5.38 7.20
N SER A 47 7.03 -5.63 6.17
CA SER A 47 8.43 -6.07 6.23
C SER A 47 9.26 -5.07 5.42
N ASP A 48 10.26 -4.49 6.08
CA ASP A 48 11.15 -3.46 5.52
C ASP A 48 10.40 -2.36 4.74
N TRP A 49 10.96 -1.92 3.62
CA TRP A 49 10.39 -0.87 2.76
C TRP A 49 9.51 -1.43 1.64
N SER A 50 9.16 -2.71 1.70
CA SER A 50 8.36 -3.40 0.67
C SER A 50 7.00 -2.75 0.40
N ARG A 51 6.46 -1.99 1.37
CA ARG A 51 5.24 -1.21 1.18
C ARG A 51 5.34 -0.15 0.08
N ALA A 52 6.54 0.23 -0.38
CA ALA A 52 6.71 1.15 -1.49
C ALA A 52 6.00 0.67 -2.76
N THR A 53 5.93 -0.66 -2.98
CA THR A 53 5.28 -1.26 -4.16
C THR A 53 4.19 -2.28 -3.81
N VAL A 54 4.20 -2.84 -2.60
CA VAL A 54 3.23 -3.86 -2.16
C VAL A 54 2.19 -3.23 -1.22
N HIS A 55 1.16 -2.64 -1.81
CA HIS A 55 0.05 -1.99 -1.09
C HIS A 55 -1.22 -1.88 -1.95
N GLY A 56 -2.35 -1.56 -1.31
CA GLY A 56 -3.62 -1.33 -2.00
C GLY A 56 -4.74 -0.87 -1.08
N ALA A 57 -5.85 -0.41 -1.66
CA ALA A 57 -7.02 0.05 -0.90
C ALA A 57 -7.85 -1.13 -0.36
N ILE A 58 -8.53 -0.89 0.76
CA ILE A 58 -9.63 -1.72 1.28
C ILE A 58 -10.83 -0.81 1.41
N VAL A 59 -11.92 -1.13 0.71
CA VAL A 59 -13.19 -0.39 0.84
C VAL A 59 -14.16 -1.25 1.62
N ILE A 60 -14.66 -0.71 2.73
CA ILE A 60 -15.67 -1.35 3.57
C ILE A 60 -16.94 -0.53 3.44
N HIS A 61 -17.90 -1.06 2.68
CA HIS A 61 -19.19 -0.41 2.51
C HIS A 61 -20.04 -0.52 3.78
N PRO A 62 -21.06 0.35 3.93
CA PRO A 62 -22.02 0.24 5.02
C PRO A 62 -22.67 -1.12 5.06
N GLU A 63 -23.07 -1.54 6.26
CA GLU A 63 -23.91 -2.72 6.41
C GLU A 63 -25.19 -2.56 5.57
N LYS A 64 -25.71 -3.70 5.09
CA LYS A 64 -26.77 -3.79 4.08
C LYS A 64 -27.99 -2.89 4.37
N ASP A 65 -28.30 -2.65 5.64
CA ASP A 65 -29.49 -1.93 6.08
C ASP A 65 -29.22 -0.52 6.64
N SER A 66 -27.95 -0.09 6.78
CA SER A 66 -27.60 1.24 7.31
C SER A 66 -27.51 2.31 6.21
N GLY A 67 -26.94 1.94 5.05
CA GLY A 67 -26.63 2.88 3.98
C GLY A 67 -25.58 3.93 4.37
N TYR A 68 -25.20 4.78 3.42
CA TYR A 68 -24.31 5.91 3.71
C TYR A 68 -25.07 7.03 4.45
N PRO A 69 -24.41 7.79 5.34
CA PRO A 69 -25.00 8.98 5.96
C PRO A 69 -25.14 10.18 5.00
N PHE A 70 -24.90 9.95 3.70
CA PHE A 70 -24.98 10.92 2.61
C PHE A 70 -25.57 10.24 1.36
N PRO A 71 -26.02 11.00 0.34
CA PRO A 71 -26.54 10.42 -0.89
C PRO A 71 -25.54 9.47 -1.55
N LYS A 72 -26.01 8.29 -1.96
CA LYS A 72 -25.17 7.27 -2.60
C LYS A 72 -24.42 7.89 -3.79
N PRO A 73 -23.08 7.78 -3.85
CA PRO A 73 -22.30 8.36 -4.93
C PRO A 73 -22.60 7.65 -6.25
N HIS A 74 -22.47 8.40 -7.35
CA HIS A 74 -22.58 7.84 -8.70
C HIS A 74 -21.44 6.85 -9.01
N ALA A 75 -20.23 7.16 -8.54
CA ALA A 75 -19.06 6.30 -8.66
C ALA A 75 -18.12 6.50 -7.47
N GLU A 76 -17.37 5.47 -7.13
CA GLU A 76 -16.35 5.46 -6.09
C GLU A 76 -15.04 4.99 -6.73
N VAL A 77 -13.97 5.77 -6.58
CA VAL A 77 -12.66 5.48 -7.19
C VAL A 77 -11.57 5.67 -6.15
N PRO A 78 -10.81 4.63 -5.79
CA PRO A 78 -9.64 4.79 -4.95
C PRO A 78 -8.57 5.67 -5.60
N ILE A 79 -8.08 6.66 -4.86
CA ILE A 79 -6.92 7.47 -5.22
C ILE A 79 -5.82 7.15 -4.22
N ILE A 80 -4.81 6.39 -4.67
CA ILE A 80 -3.66 5.98 -3.87
C ILE A 80 -2.50 6.90 -4.21
N LEU A 81 -1.98 7.60 -3.20
CA LEU A 81 -0.77 8.40 -3.32
C LEU A 81 0.42 7.53 -2.93
N GLY A 82 1.46 7.54 -3.75
CA GLY A 82 2.66 6.74 -3.52
C GLY A 82 3.93 7.45 -3.99
N GLU A 83 5.04 6.74 -3.83
CA GLU A 83 6.37 7.17 -4.24
C GLU A 83 7.00 6.11 -5.14
N TRP A 84 7.90 6.53 -6.02
CA TRP A 84 8.61 5.68 -6.96
C TRP A 84 10.09 6.03 -6.98
N TRP A 85 10.93 5.00 -6.91
CA TRP A 85 12.38 5.10 -7.09
C TRP A 85 12.78 4.36 -8.36
N LYS A 86 13.76 4.90 -9.09
CA LYS A 86 14.44 4.17 -10.18
C LYS A 86 15.38 3.10 -9.62
N GLU A 87 15.99 3.39 -8.48
CA GLU A 87 16.78 2.42 -7.72
C GLU A 87 15.87 1.38 -7.06
N ASP A 88 16.40 0.17 -6.85
CA ASP A 88 15.69 -0.83 -6.06
C ASP A 88 15.47 -0.29 -4.63
N VAL A 89 14.23 -0.36 -4.16
CA VAL A 89 13.84 0.13 -2.83
C VAL A 89 14.63 -0.58 -1.73
N GLU A 90 15.00 -1.84 -1.92
CA GLU A 90 15.86 -2.57 -0.98
C GLU A 90 17.28 -2.00 -0.95
N GLU A 91 17.83 -1.58 -2.09
CA GLU A 91 19.16 -0.95 -2.15
C GLU A 91 19.16 0.45 -1.51
N VAL A 92 18.09 1.24 -1.70
CA VAL A 92 17.91 2.52 -0.98
C VAL A 92 17.95 2.31 0.53
N LEU A 93 17.24 1.29 1.03
CA LEU A 93 17.25 0.93 2.45
C LEU A 93 18.62 0.40 2.92
N ASN A 94 19.27 -0.43 2.11
CA ASN A 94 20.60 -0.97 2.42
C ASN A 94 21.66 0.13 2.51
N MET A 95 21.58 1.15 1.66
CA MET A 95 22.46 2.32 1.71
C MET A 95 22.30 3.05 3.04
N LEU A 96 21.07 3.36 3.45
CA LEU A 96 20.77 3.94 4.76
C LEU A 96 21.34 3.10 5.90
N ARG A 97 21.11 1.78 5.87
CA ARG A 97 21.59 0.85 6.91
C ARG A 97 23.11 0.83 7.03
N ARG A 98 23.82 0.87 5.89
CA ARG A 98 25.29 0.82 5.83
C ARG A 98 25.94 2.13 6.29
N THR A 99 25.35 3.26 5.92
CA THR A 99 25.96 4.59 6.13
C THR A 99 25.48 5.26 7.42
N GLY A 100 24.27 4.93 7.88
CA GLY A 100 23.58 5.64 8.95
C GLY A 100 23.10 7.05 8.55
N GLY A 101 23.19 7.40 7.27
CA GLY A 101 22.70 8.68 6.73
C GLY A 101 21.24 8.64 6.30
N ASP A 102 20.77 9.75 5.74
CA ASP A 102 19.42 9.86 5.19
C ASP A 102 19.25 9.01 3.92
N PRO A 103 18.04 8.47 3.66
CA PRO A 103 17.77 7.72 2.45
C PRO A 103 17.62 8.67 1.25
N ASN A 104 17.89 8.16 0.04
CA ASN A 104 17.62 8.89 -1.19
C ASN A 104 16.11 9.21 -1.30
N VAL A 105 15.78 10.45 -1.63
CA VAL A 105 14.40 10.86 -1.93
C VAL A 105 13.88 10.13 -3.17
N SER A 106 12.56 9.93 -3.24
CA SER A 106 11.92 9.30 -4.40
C SER A 106 12.11 10.10 -5.69
N ASP A 107 12.20 9.40 -6.81
CA ASP A 107 12.30 10.00 -8.15
C ASP A 107 10.96 10.59 -8.61
N ALA A 108 9.85 10.04 -8.14
CA ALA A 108 8.52 10.54 -8.46
C ALA A 108 7.49 10.28 -7.36
N LEU A 109 6.56 11.22 -7.21
CA LEU A 109 5.28 10.97 -6.56
C LEU A 109 4.33 10.35 -7.57
N THR A 110 3.45 9.46 -7.12
CA THR A 110 2.51 8.76 -7.99
C THR A 110 1.07 8.89 -7.51
N ILE A 111 0.14 8.91 -8.47
CA ILE A 111 -1.29 8.72 -8.25
C ILE A 111 -1.67 7.39 -8.91
N ASN A 112 -2.19 6.44 -8.12
CA ASN A 112 -2.52 5.09 -8.57
C ASN A 112 -1.34 4.41 -9.32
N GLY A 113 -0.12 4.61 -8.81
CA GLY A 113 1.11 4.06 -9.39
C GLY A 113 1.65 4.78 -10.63
N GLN A 114 1.00 5.87 -11.07
CA GLN A 114 1.44 6.65 -12.23
C GLN A 114 2.07 7.98 -11.79
N PRO A 115 3.29 8.32 -12.25
CA PRO A 115 3.91 9.62 -11.96
C PRO A 115 3.12 10.82 -12.50
N GLY A 116 2.43 10.64 -13.64
CA GLY A 116 1.67 11.70 -14.31
C GLY A 116 2.52 12.59 -15.21
N ASP A 117 1.88 13.59 -15.81
CA ASP A 117 2.38 14.32 -16.98
C ASP A 117 3.63 15.20 -16.76
N LEU A 118 4.00 15.48 -15.50
CA LEU A 118 5.15 16.35 -15.17
C LEU A 118 6.47 15.58 -15.04
N TYR A 119 6.43 14.25 -15.06
CA TYR A 119 7.62 13.41 -15.03
C TYR A 119 8.00 12.94 -16.45
N PRO A 120 9.28 12.65 -16.71
CA PRO A 120 9.71 12.08 -17.99
C PRO A 120 9.07 10.70 -18.21
N CYS A 121 8.71 10.40 -19.46
CA CYS A 121 8.21 9.09 -19.90
C CYS A 121 6.88 8.63 -19.28
N SER A 122 6.09 9.52 -18.66
CA SER A 122 4.86 9.16 -17.94
C SER A 122 3.59 9.85 -18.48
N LYS A 123 3.71 10.69 -19.50
CA LYS A 123 2.56 11.33 -20.15
C LYS A 123 1.78 10.31 -21.00
N SER A 124 0.45 10.32 -20.89
CA SER A 124 -0.39 9.44 -21.72
C SER A 124 -0.22 9.76 -23.21
N GLY A 125 -0.05 8.73 -24.05
CA GLY A 125 0.01 8.87 -25.51
C GLY A 125 1.41 8.94 -26.15
N LEU A 126 2.50 8.90 -25.38
CA LEU A 126 3.85 8.65 -25.93
C LEU A 126 4.00 7.15 -26.25
N THR A 127 3.39 6.73 -27.36
CA THR A 127 3.86 5.53 -28.06
C THR A 127 5.20 5.90 -28.67
N HIS A 128 6.31 5.43 -28.10
CA HIS A 128 7.55 5.38 -28.85
C HIS A 128 7.33 4.39 -29.99
N SER A 129 7.02 4.90 -31.18
CA SER A 129 7.24 4.15 -32.42
C SER A 129 8.75 3.92 -32.52
N THR A 130 9.19 2.74 -32.06
CA THR A 130 10.46 2.13 -32.45
C THR A 130 10.31 1.52 -33.83
#